data_AF-A0A6J7APH5-F1
#
_entry.id   AF-A0A6J7APH5-F1
#
_cell.length_a   1.000
_cell.length_b   1.000
_cell.length_c   1.000
_cell.angle_alpha   90.00
_cell.angle_beta   90.00
_cell.angle_gamma   90.00
#
_symmetry.space_group_name_H-M   'P 1'
#
loop_
_entity.id
_entity.type
_entity.pdbx_description
1 polymer ?
#
loop_
_entity_poly.entity_id
_entity_poly.type
_entity_poly.pdbx_seq_one_letter_code
_entity_poly.pdbx_strand_id
1 'polypeptide(L)'
;MTIHFTPAELEALARTPRQQFADACAAQSIDDTVATMARLAKSFRNFIDGFSAFGVGVAEYVRDTHGFDAAAALDAAVFRAGLRELAARHVDPATIADFDDADLAAVVRGRLLVGDHAGALDAYDQYEARVRDLHDVAVGRPAAALSHVYRTYGVDELEACIRLCGDRSLLNWMPHDIQRPAHVRVIQWARMMSGNFAEIRVDETDDAFVITQNPCGTCGRQVLDGCYAPPIDFAVVSEPHAITWGRGDVPVYRTHVAVMHDLMPMERIGTRWPEITCPQGVQGGECTVVLRK
;
A
#
# COMPACT_ATOMS: atom_id res chain seq x y z
N MET A 1 -25.90 -17.00 13.47
CA MET A 1 -25.08 -16.34 12.44
C MET A 1 -25.34 -14.85 12.54
N THR A 2 -24.30 -14.06 12.75
CA THR A 2 -24.42 -12.61 12.92
C THR A 2 -23.93 -11.94 11.64
N ILE A 3 -24.87 -11.40 10.88
CA ILE A 3 -24.58 -10.44 9.82
C ILE A 3 -24.43 -9.07 10.49
N HIS A 4 -23.32 -8.40 10.21
CA HIS A 4 -22.96 -7.14 10.86
C HIS A 4 -23.34 -5.93 10.02
N PHE A 5 -23.34 -6.05 8.70
CA PHE A 5 -23.61 -4.93 7.79
C PHE A 5 -24.74 -5.23 6.82
N THR A 6 -25.51 -4.21 6.52
CA THR A 6 -26.41 -4.18 5.37
C THR A 6 -25.60 -4.04 4.06
N PRO A 7 -26.17 -4.38 2.90
CA PRO A 7 -25.52 -4.17 1.61
C PRO A 7 -25.04 -2.73 1.38
N ALA A 8 -25.84 -1.74 1.82
CA ALA A 8 -25.49 -0.32 1.69
C ALA A 8 -24.30 0.07 2.60
N GLU A 9 -24.18 -0.52 3.78
CA GLU A 9 -23.04 -0.29 4.66
C GLU A 9 -21.76 -0.92 4.09
N LEU A 10 -21.84 -2.10 3.48
CA LEU A 10 -20.71 -2.72 2.78
C LEU A 10 -20.27 -1.88 1.57
N GLU A 11 -21.22 -1.36 0.79
CA GLU A 11 -20.93 -0.43 -0.30
C GLU A 11 -20.29 0.87 0.21
N ALA A 12 -20.73 1.38 1.36
CA ALA A 12 -20.12 2.56 1.98
C ALA A 12 -18.65 2.32 2.39
N LEU A 13 -18.29 1.10 2.82
CA LEU A 13 -16.89 0.75 3.10
C LEU A 13 -16.02 0.73 1.84
N ALA A 14 -16.63 0.49 0.68
CA ALA A 14 -15.95 0.39 -0.60
C ALA A 14 -15.76 1.73 -1.33
N ARG A 15 -16.31 2.84 -0.80
CA ARG A 15 -16.20 4.15 -1.45
C ARG A 15 -14.76 4.60 -1.59
N THR A 16 -14.39 5.10 -2.77
CA THR A 16 -13.05 5.67 -3.03
C THR A 16 -12.82 6.93 -2.18
N PRO A 17 -11.57 7.35 -1.94
CA PRO A 17 -11.29 8.61 -1.23
C PRO A 17 -12.03 9.80 -1.86
N ARG A 18 -12.01 9.91 -3.19
CA ARG A 18 -12.77 10.94 -3.93
C ARG A 18 -14.27 10.92 -3.67
N GLN A 19 -14.89 9.74 -3.65
CA GLN A 19 -16.31 9.59 -3.36
C GLN A 19 -16.60 10.00 -1.91
N GLN A 20 -15.82 9.49 -0.95
CA GLN A 20 -15.96 9.85 0.47
C GLN A 20 -15.89 11.37 0.70
N PHE A 21 -14.97 12.06 0.03
CA PHE A 21 -14.87 13.52 0.11
C PHE A 21 -16.06 14.22 -0.55
N ALA A 22 -16.51 13.74 -1.73
CA ALA A 22 -17.67 14.28 -2.42
C ALA A 22 -18.95 14.19 -1.59
N ASP A 23 -19.17 13.05 -0.94
CA ASP A 23 -20.31 12.84 -0.07
C ASP A 23 -20.32 13.79 1.12
N ALA A 24 -19.14 14.03 1.72
CA ALA A 24 -19.00 14.97 2.82
C ALA A 24 -19.31 16.41 2.37
N CYS A 25 -18.83 16.82 1.19
CA CYS A 25 -19.21 18.11 0.59
C CYS A 25 -20.72 18.19 0.34
N ALA A 26 -21.35 17.14 -0.17
CA ALA A 26 -22.79 17.10 -0.46
C ALA A 26 -23.66 17.17 0.80
N ALA A 27 -23.14 16.69 1.94
CA ALA A 27 -23.81 16.79 3.24
C ALA A 27 -23.78 18.22 3.83
N GLN A 28 -23.06 19.16 3.21
CA GLN A 28 -22.99 20.58 3.58
C GLN A 28 -22.52 20.87 5.02
N SER A 29 -21.83 19.92 5.65
CA SER A 29 -21.14 20.12 6.92
C SER A 29 -19.67 20.42 6.67
N ILE A 30 -19.26 21.68 6.90
CA ILE A 30 -17.88 22.11 6.69
C ILE A 30 -16.92 21.32 7.59
N ASP A 31 -17.27 21.15 8.86
CA ASP A 31 -16.41 20.47 9.83
C ASP A 31 -16.28 18.98 9.51
N ASP A 32 -17.37 18.30 9.11
CA ASP A 32 -17.30 16.89 8.72
C ASP A 32 -16.54 16.68 7.40
N THR A 33 -16.63 17.64 6.47
CA THR A 33 -15.84 17.63 5.23
C THR A 33 -14.35 17.75 5.51
N VAL A 34 -13.97 18.72 6.35
CA VAL A 34 -12.58 18.92 6.75
C VAL A 34 -12.05 17.71 7.54
N ALA A 35 -12.86 17.14 8.44
CA ALA A 35 -12.49 15.93 9.18
C ALA A 35 -12.31 14.71 8.26
N THR A 36 -13.19 14.55 7.27
CA THR A 36 -13.09 13.50 6.25
C THR A 36 -11.80 13.63 5.45
N MET A 37 -11.48 14.84 5.00
CA MET A 37 -10.24 15.11 4.28
C MET A 37 -9.02 14.79 5.13
N ALA A 38 -8.95 15.31 6.37
CA ALA A 38 -7.81 15.08 7.27
C ALA A 38 -7.58 13.58 7.55
N ARG A 39 -8.68 12.81 7.69
CA ARG A 39 -8.61 11.35 7.82
C ARG A 39 -8.03 10.68 6.57
N LEU A 40 -8.45 11.09 5.37
CA LEU A 40 -7.94 10.54 4.10
C LEU A 40 -6.46 10.89 3.91
N ALA A 41 -6.08 12.15 4.15
CA ALA A 41 -4.68 12.61 4.13
C ALA A 41 -3.79 11.78 5.06
N LYS A 42 -4.26 11.52 6.29
CA LYS A 42 -3.57 10.63 7.23
C LYS A 42 -3.44 9.20 6.71
N SER A 43 -4.50 8.64 6.11
CA SER A 43 -4.46 7.31 5.52
C SER A 43 -3.43 7.22 4.39
N PHE A 44 -3.31 8.23 3.53
CA PHE A 44 -2.30 8.25 2.48
C PHE A 44 -0.87 8.33 3.06
N ARG A 45 -0.64 9.22 4.03
CA ARG A 45 0.66 9.36 4.70
C ARG A 45 1.12 8.07 5.37
N ASN A 46 0.21 7.36 6.03
CA ASN A 46 0.56 6.07 6.65
C ASN A 46 1.18 5.07 5.65
N PHE A 47 0.75 5.08 4.38
CA PHE A 47 1.36 4.22 3.35
C PHE A 47 2.73 4.73 2.91
N ILE A 48 2.85 6.03 2.62
CA ILE A 48 4.12 6.64 2.20
C ILE A 48 5.20 6.46 3.29
N ASP A 49 4.83 6.69 4.55
CA ASP A 49 5.70 6.47 5.71
C ASP A 49 6.04 4.98 5.86
N GLY A 50 5.05 4.10 5.66
CA GLY A 50 5.24 2.65 5.67
C GLY A 50 6.24 2.16 4.61
N PHE A 51 6.16 2.66 3.38
CA PHE A 51 7.12 2.33 2.32
C PHE A 51 8.52 2.85 2.64
N SER A 52 8.61 4.05 3.22
CA SER A 52 9.88 4.63 3.66
C SER A 52 10.51 3.78 4.77
N ALA A 53 9.72 3.37 5.77
CA ALA A 53 10.16 2.49 6.84
C ALA A 53 10.61 1.11 6.31
N PHE A 54 9.90 0.55 5.32
CA PHE A 54 10.31 -0.68 4.66
C PHE A 54 11.65 -0.51 3.93
N GLY A 55 11.82 0.56 3.14
CA GLY A 55 13.10 0.85 2.49
C GLY A 55 14.26 0.98 3.48
N VAL A 56 14.04 1.64 4.62
CA VAL A 56 15.02 1.72 5.72
C VAL A 56 15.32 0.34 6.31
N GLY A 57 14.32 -0.50 6.52
CA GLY A 57 14.52 -1.88 6.98
C GLY A 57 15.39 -2.71 6.04
N VAL A 58 15.21 -2.56 4.72
CA VAL A 58 16.05 -3.22 3.72
C VAL A 58 17.48 -2.71 3.78
N ALA A 59 17.68 -1.38 3.88
CA ALA A 59 19.01 -0.79 3.98
C ALA A 59 19.74 -1.23 5.27
N GLU A 60 19.01 -1.33 6.38
CA GLU A 60 19.55 -1.82 7.64
C GLU A 60 19.96 -3.30 7.54
N TYR A 61 19.13 -4.15 6.93
CA TYR A 61 19.48 -5.54 6.67
C TYR A 61 20.78 -5.66 5.86
N VAL A 62 20.87 -4.94 4.74
CA VAL A 62 22.04 -5.01 3.86
C VAL A 62 23.29 -4.49 4.58
N ARG A 63 23.18 -3.41 5.35
CA ARG A 63 24.30 -2.89 6.14
C ARG A 63 24.79 -3.90 7.18
N ASP A 64 23.86 -4.50 7.92
CA ASP A 64 24.20 -5.34 9.08
C ASP A 64 24.70 -6.72 8.64
N THR A 65 24.17 -7.26 7.54
CA THR A 65 24.57 -8.58 7.02
C THR A 65 25.75 -8.50 6.05
N HIS A 66 25.80 -7.48 5.19
CA HIS A 66 26.75 -7.40 4.06
C HIS A 66 27.74 -6.23 4.17
N GLY A 67 27.62 -5.38 5.18
CA GLY A 67 28.56 -4.30 5.48
C GLY A 67 28.23 -2.96 4.81
N PHE A 68 29.03 -1.94 5.12
CA PHE A 68 28.79 -0.55 4.70
C PHE A 68 28.86 -0.37 3.18
N ASP A 69 29.83 -1.00 2.51
CA ASP A 69 30.00 -0.87 1.06
C ASP A 69 28.80 -1.45 0.30
N ALA A 70 28.22 -2.55 0.81
CA ALA A 70 26.99 -3.12 0.29
C ALA A 70 25.80 -2.17 0.45
N ALA A 71 25.66 -1.52 1.62
CA ALA A 71 24.62 -0.52 1.85
C ALA A 71 24.76 0.69 0.91
N ALA A 72 25.99 1.14 0.65
CA ALA A 72 26.25 2.21 -0.33
C ALA A 72 25.89 1.78 -1.77
N ALA A 73 26.17 0.54 -2.14
CA ALA A 73 25.79 -0.01 -3.45
C ALA A 73 24.27 -0.11 -3.61
N LEU A 74 23.56 -0.51 -2.56
CA LEU A 74 22.09 -0.52 -2.49
C LEU A 74 21.54 0.90 -2.68
N ASP A 75 22.02 1.88 -1.91
CA ASP A 75 21.55 3.27 -1.99
C ASP A 75 21.69 3.83 -3.41
N ALA A 76 22.86 3.62 -4.03
CA ALA A 76 23.10 4.03 -5.41
C ALA A 76 22.17 3.30 -6.41
N ALA A 77 21.84 2.02 -6.17
CA ALA A 77 20.90 1.27 -7.00
C ALA A 77 19.46 1.77 -6.89
N VAL A 78 19.00 2.03 -5.67
CA VAL A 78 17.66 2.59 -5.38
C VAL A 78 17.53 3.99 -5.98
N PHE A 79 18.55 4.84 -5.83
CA PHE A 79 18.57 6.18 -6.43
C PHE A 79 18.42 6.12 -7.95
N ARG A 80 19.20 5.28 -8.64
CA ARG A 80 19.10 5.13 -10.10
C ARG A 80 17.75 4.60 -10.55
N ALA A 81 17.18 3.64 -9.82
CA ALA A 81 15.85 3.12 -10.10
C ALA A 81 14.77 4.21 -9.93
N GLY A 82 14.86 5.01 -8.86
CA GLY A 82 13.96 6.14 -8.63
C GLY A 82 14.01 7.18 -9.75
N LEU A 83 15.19 7.52 -10.28
CA LEU A 83 15.30 8.41 -11.43
C LEU A 83 14.63 7.85 -12.69
N ARG A 84 14.77 6.54 -12.95
CA ARG A 84 14.12 5.87 -14.09
C ARG A 84 12.60 5.86 -13.93
N GLU A 85 12.11 5.61 -12.72
CA GLU A 85 10.68 5.62 -12.41
C GLU A 85 10.07 7.01 -12.55
N LEU A 86 10.71 8.04 -11.99
CA LEU A 86 10.26 9.44 -12.15
C LEU A 86 10.18 9.82 -13.63
N ALA A 87 11.21 9.49 -14.41
CA ALA A 87 11.22 9.75 -15.84
C ALA A 87 10.12 8.97 -16.60
N ALA A 88 9.92 7.69 -16.28
CA ALA A 88 8.92 6.84 -16.92
C ALA A 88 7.48 7.26 -16.60
N ARG A 89 7.25 7.78 -15.39
CA ARG A 89 5.94 8.27 -14.95
C ARG A 89 5.69 9.74 -15.30
N HIS A 90 6.68 10.44 -15.87
CA HIS A 90 6.63 11.89 -16.11
C HIS A 90 6.35 12.73 -14.85
N VAL A 91 6.85 12.27 -13.70
CA VAL A 91 6.69 12.97 -12.41
C VAL A 91 7.88 13.89 -12.19
N ASP A 92 7.60 15.17 -11.96
CA ASP A 92 8.63 16.15 -11.60
C ASP A 92 9.18 15.83 -10.19
N PRO A 93 10.51 15.66 -10.02
CA PRO A 93 11.12 15.48 -8.71
C PRO A 93 10.71 16.52 -7.65
N ALA A 94 10.42 17.76 -8.06
CA ALA A 94 9.95 18.81 -7.14
C ALA A 94 8.58 18.46 -6.51
N THR A 95 7.74 17.71 -7.21
CA THR A 95 6.45 17.22 -6.70
C THR A 95 6.61 16.32 -5.47
N ILE A 96 7.74 15.62 -5.40
CA ILE A 96 8.09 14.71 -4.30
C ILE A 96 8.77 15.48 -3.16
N ALA A 97 9.67 16.42 -3.49
CA ALA A 97 10.46 17.15 -2.51
C ALA A 97 9.64 18.19 -1.71
N ASP A 98 8.71 18.86 -2.37
CA ASP A 98 7.94 19.98 -1.80
C ASP A 98 6.52 19.58 -1.38
N PHE A 99 6.30 18.30 -1.09
CA PHE A 99 4.98 17.82 -0.69
C PHE A 99 4.66 18.27 0.74
N ASP A 100 3.81 19.29 0.86
CA ASP A 100 3.23 19.75 2.11
C ASP A 100 1.70 19.72 2.01
N ASP A 101 1.04 19.13 3.01
CA ASP A 101 -0.41 19.07 3.11
C ASP A 101 -0.98 20.06 4.15
N ALA A 102 -0.11 20.87 4.78
CA ALA A 102 -0.45 21.78 5.87
C ALA A 102 -1.54 22.81 5.50
N ASP A 103 -1.74 23.11 4.22
CA ASP A 103 -2.68 24.14 3.78
C ASP A 103 -3.99 23.63 3.16
N LEU A 104 -4.10 22.34 2.81
CA LEU A 104 -5.29 21.85 2.11
C LEU A 104 -6.57 22.03 2.94
N ALA A 105 -6.48 21.84 4.26
CA ALA A 105 -7.64 21.98 5.15
C ALA A 105 -8.13 23.42 5.20
N ALA A 106 -7.20 24.38 5.20
CA ALA A 106 -7.52 25.80 5.15
C ALA A 106 -8.12 26.18 3.79
N VAL A 107 -7.55 25.70 2.68
CA VAL A 107 -8.07 25.93 1.32
C VAL A 107 -9.49 25.38 1.18
N VAL A 108 -9.72 24.11 1.53
CA VAL A 108 -11.04 23.47 1.47
C VAL A 108 -12.04 24.21 2.36
N ARG A 109 -11.68 24.52 3.61
CA ARG A 109 -12.55 25.26 4.52
C ARG A 109 -12.92 26.64 3.95
N GLY A 110 -11.95 27.39 3.44
CA GLY A 110 -12.16 28.71 2.85
C GLY A 110 -13.14 28.69 1.68
N ARG A 111 -13.02 27.69 0.80
CA ARG A 111 -13.95 27.46 -0.32
C ARG A 111 -15.37 27.17 0.15
N LEU A 112 -15.50 26.26 1.12
CA LEU A 112 -16.80 25.88 1.67
C LEU A 112 -17.50 27.03 2.40
N LEU A 113 -16.76 27.89 3.12
CA LEU A 113 -17.32 29.06 3.82
C LEU A 113 -18.01 30.07 2.89
N VAL A 114 -17.59 30.16 1.62
CA VAL A 114 -18.21 31.01 0.61
C VAL A 114 -19.16 30.25 -0.32
N GLY A 115 -19.48 28.99 0.02
CA GLY A 115 -20.38 28.13 -0.77
C GLY A 115 -19.76 27.52 -2.03
N ASP A 116 -18.45 27.66 -2.25
CA ASP A 116 -17.72 27.14 -3.41
C ASP A 116 -17.40 25.64 -3.26
N HIS A 117 -18.43 24.80 -3.33
CA HIS A 117 -18.29 23.34 -3.21
C HIS A 117 -17.51 22.74 -4.38
N ALA A 118 -17.68 23.30 -5.59
CA ALA A 118 -16.95 22.85 -6.77
C ALA A 118 -15.45 23.12 -6.64
N GLY A 119 -15.07 24.32 -6.16
CA GLY A 119 -13.67 24.64 -5.89
C GLY A 119 -13.05 23.84 -4.75
N ALA A 120 -13.85 23.44 -3.75
CA ALA A 120 -13.38 22.53 -2.70
C ALA A 120 -13.08 21.12 -3.27
N LEU A 121 -13.93 20.61 -4.16
CA LEU A 121 -13.73 19.35 -4.86
C LEU A 121 -12.50 19.38 -5.78
N ASP A 122 -12.34 20.43 -6.58
CA ASP A 122 -11.19 20.60 -7.47
C ASP A 122 -9.86 20.67 -6.68
N ALA A 123 -9.84 21.38 -5.55
CA ALA A 123 -8.67 21.43 -4.67
C ALA A 123 -8.32 20.04 -4.11
N TYR A 124 -9.32 19.22 -3.76
CA TYR A 124 -9.10 17.86 -3.31
C TYR A 124 -8.62 16.95 -4.43
N ASP A 125 -9.19 17.05 -5.63
CA ASP A 125 -8.77 16.30 -6.83
C ASP A 125 -7.29 16.52 -7.14
N GLN A 126 -6.85 17.78 -7.12
CA GLN A 126 -5.45 18.14 -7.34
C GLN A 126 -4.53 17.59 -6.25
N TYR A 127 -4.97 17.63 -4.99
CA TYR A 127 -4.22 17.04 -3.88
C TYR A 127 -4.12 15.52 -4.03
N GLU A 128 -5.23 14.83 -4.27
CA GLU A 128 -5.29 13.37 -4.40
C GLU A 128 -4.37 12.89 -5.52
N ALA A 129 -4.36 13.59 -6.67
CA ALA A 129 -3.45 13.29 -7.78
C ALA A 129 -1.97 13.43 -7.38
N ARG A 130 -1.59 14.51 -6.69
CA ARG A 130 -0.20 14.70 -6.24
C ARG A 130 0.23 13.67 -5.20
N VAL A 131 -0.66 13.31 -4.27
CA VAL A 131 -0.40 12.26 -3.29
C VAL A 131 -0.28 10.90 -3.97
N ARG A 132 -1.06 10.65 -5.02
CA ARG A 132 -0.99 9.42 -5.80
C ARG A 132 0.38 9.26 -6.47
N ASP A 133 0.90 10.32 -7.08
CA ASP A 133 2.26 10.32 -7.66
C ASP A 133 3.32 10.02 -6.58
N LEU A 134 3.20 10.66 -5.41
CA LEU A 134 4.08 10.43 -4.28
C LEU A 134 4.00 8.99 -3.78
N HIS A 135 2.80 8.45 -3.63
CA HIS A 135 2.54 7.07 -3.22
C HIS A 135 3.21 6.06 -4.17
N ASP A 136 3.02 6.26 -5.48
CA ASP A 136 3.49 5.32 -6.49
C ASP A 136 5.03 5.31 -6.60
N VAL A 137 5.66 6.48 -6.51
CA VAL A 137 7.13 6.58 -6.41
C VAL A 137 7.63 6.04 -5.07
N ALA A 138 6.90 6.27 -3.98
CA ALA A 138 7.29 5.80 -2.65
C ALA A 138 7.32 4.27 -2.56
N VAL A 139 6.35 3.55 -3.15
CA VAL A 139 6.36 2.08 -3.21
C VAL A 139 7.41 1.53 -4.17
N GLY A 140 7.81 2.30 -5.18
CA GLY A 140 8.91 1.94 -6.07
C GLY A 140 10.26 1.83 -5.34
N ARG A 141 10.48 2.60 -4.27
CA ARG A 141 11.72 2.55 -3.47
C ARG A 141 11.98 1.19 -2.82
N PRO A 142 11.08 0.61 -2.00
CA PRO A 142 11.28 -0.74 -1.49
C PRO A 142 11.27 -1.79 -2.61
N ALA A 143 10.51 -1.61 -3.70
CA ALA A 143 10.58 -2.54 -4.84
C ALA A 143 11.97 -2.57 -5.50
N ALA A 144 12.59 -1.40 -5.68
CA ALA A 144 13.97 -1.27 -6.18
C ALA A 144 14.99 -1.88 -5.20
N ALA A 145 14.82 -1.61 -3.91
CA ALA A 145 15.71 -2.13 -2.87
C ALA A 145 15.67 -3.66 -2.80
N LEU A 146 14.47 -4.25 -2.78
CA LEU A 146 14.28 -5.70 -2.84
C LEU A 146 14.78 -6.30 -4.16
N SER A 147 14.61 -5.59 -5.29
CA SER A 147 15.20 -6.01 -6.57
C SER A 147 16.71 -6.12 -6.49
N HIS A 148 17.37 -5.17 -5.79
CA HIS A 148 18.81 -5.21 -5.59
C HIS A 148 19.22 -6.37 -4.68
N VAL A 149 18.53 -6.57 -3.55
CA VAL A 149 18.80 -7.70 -2.65
C VAL A 149 18.71 -9.02 -3.40
N TYR A 150 17.63 -9.24 -4.15
CA TYR A 150 17.44 -10.44 -4.95
C TYR A 150 18.55 -10.65 -5.99
N ARG A 151 18.84 -9.64 -6.81
CA ARG A 151 19.82 -9.77 -7.90
C ARG A 151 21.26 -9.95 -7.40
N THR A 152 21.58 -9.40 -6.23
CA THR A 152 22.95 -9.42 -5.69
C THR A 152 23.18 -10.62 -4.77
N TYR A 153 22.21 -10.97 -3.93
CA TYR A 153 22.37 -11.92 -2.83
C TYR A 153 21.46 -13.15 -2.92
N GLY A 154 20.49 -13.16 -3.85
CA GLY A 154 19.61 -14.29 -4.10
C GLY A 154 18.33 -14.31 -3.27
N VAL A 155 17.55 -15.37 -3.47
CA VAL A 155 16.18 -15.50 -2.94
C VAL A 155 16.11 -15.73 -1.43
N ASP A 156 17.08 -16.45 -0.85
CA ASP A 156 17.14 -16.71 0.59
C ASP A 156 17.41 -15.41 1.38
N GLU A 157 18.32 -14.59 0.86
CA GLU A 157 18.65 -13.27 1.42
C GLU A 157 17.49 -12.28 1.26
N LEU A 158 16.75 -12.37 0.15
CA LEU A 158 15.51 -11.63 -0.03
C LEU A 158 14.47 -12.02 1.04
N GLU A 159 14.28 -13.31 1.30
CA GLU A 159 13.38 -13.77 2.35
C GLU A 159 13.80 -13.22 3.72
N ALA A 160 15.06 -13.45 4.12
CA ALA A 160 15.58 -13.00 5.41
C ALA A 160 15.45 -11.48 5.60
N CYS A 161 15.71 -10.71 4.55
CA CYS A 161 15.51 -9.26 4.53
C CYS A 161 14.05 -8.87 4.80
N ILE A 162 13.10 -9.50 4.09
CA ILE A 162 11.67 -9.20 4.27
C ILE A 162 11.20 -9.63 5.66
N ARG A 163 11.73 -10.72 6.22
CA ARG A 163 11.41 -11.14 7.59
C ARG A 163 11.78 -10.06 8.61
N LEU A 164 13.00 -9.52 8.52
CA LEU A 164 13.43 -8.40 9.36
C LEU A 164 12.48 -7.19 9.22
N CYS A 165 12.11 -6.86 7.98
CA CYS A 165 11.20 -5.75 7.72
C CYS A 165 9.80 -6.01 8.31
N GLY A 166 9.30 -7.25 8.21
CA GLY A 166 8.03 -7.67 8.78
C GLY A 166 8.00 -7.49 10.29
N ASP A 167 9.06 -7.88 10.97
CA ASP A 167 9.25 -7.71 12.41
C ASP A 167 9.30 -6.26 12.88
N ARG A 168 9.71 -5.33 12.01
CA ARG A 168 9.79 -3.91 12.34
C ARG A 168 8.53 -3.12 11.98
N SER A 169 7.62 -3.74 11.24
CA SER A 169 6.46 -3.05 10.66
C SER A 169 5.15 -3.77 10.99
N LEU A 170 4.49 -4.31 9.97
CA LEU A 170 3.15 -4.84 9.98
C LEU A 170 2.91 -5.89 11.08
N LEU A 171 3.90 -6.76 11.35
CA LEU A 171 3.71 -7.87 12.30
C LEU A 171 3.68 -7.43 13.76
N ASN A 172 4.17 -6.23 14.09
CA ASN A 172 4.02 -5.67 15.44
C ASN A 172 2.57 -5.28 15.75
N TRP A 173 1.79 -4.95 14.73
CA TRP A 173 0.37 -4.62 14.87
C TRP A 173 -0.51 -5.89 14.87
N MET A 174 -0.10 -6.97 14.22
CA MET A 174 -0.87 -8.22 14.08
C MET A 174 -1.60 -8.67 15.36
N PRO A 175 -0.95 -8.80 16.54
CA PRO A 175 -1.63 -9.27 17.74
C PRO A 175 -2.79 -8.35 18.17
N HIS A 176 -2.62 -7.04 18.00
CA HIS A 176 -3.64 -6.05 18.33
C HIS A 176 -4.78 -6.00 17.31
N ASP A 177 -4.53 -6.37 16.05
CA ASP A 177 -5.60 -6.50 15.06
C ASP A 177 -6.49 -7.69 15.37
N ILE A 178 -5.88 -8.87 15.60
CA ILE A 178 -6.58 -10.14 15.81
C ILE A 178 -7.52 -10.09 17.02
N GLN A 179 -7.15 -9.34 18.06
CA GLN A 179 -7.99 -9.14 19.25
C GLN A 179 -9.24 -8.30 18.97
N ARG A 180 -9.31 -7.59 17.85
CA ARG A 180 -10.48 -6.77 17.50
C ARG A 180 -11.60 -7.64 16.92
N PRO A 181 -12.86 -7.32 17.23
CA PRO A 181 -14.00 -7.91 16.54
C PRO A 181 -13.85 -7.79 15.02
N ALA A 182 -14.23 -8.82 14.27
CA ALA A 182 -14.02 -8.87 12.82
C ALA A 182 -14.67 -7.70 12.06
N HIS A 183 -15.85 -7.23 12.51
CA HIS A 183 -16.53 -6.07 11.93
C HIS A 183 -15.73 -4.76 12.14
N VAL A 184 -14.93 -4.66 13.20
CA VAL A 184 -14.02 -3.51 13.40
C VAL A 184 -12.79 -3.64 12.51
N ARG A 185 -12.25 -4.87 12.36
CA ARG A 185 -11.12 -5.13 11.46
C ARG A 185 -11.46 -4.79 10.01
N VAL A 186 -12.61 -5.23 9.48
CA VAL A 186 -12.97 -4.94 8.08
C VAL A 186 -13.10 -3.44 7.81
N ILE A 187 -13.63 -2.64 8.76
CA ILE A 187 -13.68 -1.18 8.63
C ILE A 187 -12.26 -0.60 8.55
N GLN A 188 -11.34 -1.07 9.39
CA GLN A 188 -9.96 -0.59 9.39
C GLN A 188 -9.22 -0.99 8.11
N TRP A 189 -9.36 -2.25 7.68
CA TRP A 189 -8.74 -2.76 6.46
C TRP A 189 -9.29 -2.05 5.22
N ALA A 190 -10.59 -1.80 5.13
CA ALA A 190 -11.18 -1.02 4.04
C ALA A 190 -10.60 0.42 3.98
N ARG A 191 -10.50 1.10 5.13
CA ARG A 191 -9.85 2.42 5.23
C ARG A 191 -8.38 2.41 4.83
N MET A 192 -7.68 1.33 5.18
CA MET A 192 -6.30 1.12 4.78
C MET A 192 -6.22 0.93 3.26
N MET A 193 -7.11 0.13 2.65
CA MET A 193 -7.17 -0.01 1.20
C MET A 193 -7.49 1.31 0.48
N SER A 194 -8.33 2.18 1.07
CA SER A 194 -8.53 3.53 0.55
C SER A 194 -7.25 4.37 0.56
N GLY A 195 -6.46 4.29 1.65
CA GLY A 195 -5.15 4.95 1.75
C GLY A 195 -4.11 4.39 0.77
N ASN A 196 -4.27 3.14 0.38
CA ASN A 196 -3.48 2.49 -0.67
C ASN A 196 -3.98 2.82 -2.08
N PHE A 197 -5.05 3.61 -2.22
CA PHE A 197 -5.72 3.87 -3.50
C PHE A 197 -6.15 2.60 -4.26
N ALA A 198 -6.55 1.56 -3.53
CA ALA A 198 -7.15 0.38 -4.14
C ALA A 198 -8.62 0.63 -4.46
N GLU A 199 -9.06 0.16 -5.62
CA GLU A 199 -10.49 0.01 -5.91
C GLU A 199 -10.96 -1.29 -5.28
N ILE A 200 -11.95 -1.20 -4.38
CA ILE A 200 -12.36 -2.34 -3.57
C ILE A 200 -13.85 -2.66 -3.66
N ARG A 201 -14.18 -3.92 -3.34
CA ARG A 201 -15.51 -4.39 -2.97
C ARG A 201 -15.39 -5.12 -1.64
N VAL A 202 -16.39 -4.99 -0.78
CA VAL A 202 -16.44 -5.69 0.51
C VAL A 202 -17.68 -6.58 0.55
N ASP A 203 -17.48 -7.86 0.84
CA ASP A 203 -18.54 -8.84 1.03
C ASP A 203 -18.50 -9.40 2.45
N GLU A 204 -19.68 -9.69 2.99
CA GLU A 204 -19.84 -10.41 4.26
C GLU A 204 -20.40 -11.80 4.00
N THR A 205 -19.74 -12.81 4.57
CA THR A 205 -20.18 -14.20 4.58
C THR A 205 -20.43 -14.64 6.03
N ASP A 206 -20.85 -15.88 6.23
CA ASP A 206 -21.15 -16.41 7.56
C ASP A 206 -19.93 -16.45 8.47
N ASP A 207 -18.74 -16.69 7.89
CA ASP A 207 -17.49 -16.93 8.61
C ASP A 207 -16.39 -15.90 8.33
N ALA A 208 -16.59 -14.96 7.40
CA ALA A 208 -15.58 -13.97 7.05
C ALA A 208 -16.13 -12.67 6.44
N PHE A 209 -15.28 -11.65 6.44
CA PHE A 209 -15.34 -10.54 5.49
C PHE A 209 -14.32 -10.74 4.38
N VAL A 210 -14.70 -10.45 3.14
CA VAL A 210 -13.83 -10.55 1.96
C VAL A 210 -13.71 -9.17 1.33
N ILE A 211 -12.50 -8.61 1.34
CA ILE A 211 -12.18 -7.40 0.58
C ILE A 211 -11.54 -7.84 -0.73
N THR A 212 -12.20 -7.57 -1.83
CA THR A 212 -11.69 -7.78 -3.18
C THR A 212 -11.09 -6.48 -3.69
N GLN A 213 -9.85 -6.50 -4.19
CA GLN A 213 -9.19 -5.33 -4.79
C GLN A 213 -8.95 -5.58 -6.27
N ASN A 214 -9.29 -4.62 -7.14
CA ASN A 214 -9.03 -4.75 -8.57
C ASN A 214 -8.83 -3.38 -9.26
N PRO A 215 -7.58 -2.96 -9.52
CA PRO A 215 -6.34 -3.57 -9.06
C PRO A 215 -6.08 -3.26 -7.57
N CYS A 216 -5.18 -4.03 -6.95
CA CYS A 216 -4.62 -3.59 -5.68
C CYS A 216 -3.73 -2.36 -5.90
N GLY A 217 -3.74 -1.46 -4.91
CA GLY A 217 -3.15 -0.13 -5.01
C GLY A 217 -1.63 -0.07 -5.25
N THR A 218 -0.93 -1.17 -4.94
CA THR A 218 0.53 -1.29 -5.02
C THR A 218 0.97 -2.39 -5.97
N CYS A 219 1.00 -3.67 -5.56
CA CYS A 219 1.59 -4.75 -6.36
C CYS A 219 0.92 -4.94 -7.72
N GLY A 220 -0.41 -4.89 -7.76
CA GLY A 220 -1.20 -5.04 -8.98
C GLY A 220 -0.99 -3.83 -9.89
N ARG A 221 -1.05 -2.63 -9.32
CA ARG A 221 -0.75 -1.40 -10.04
C ARG A 221 0.66 -1.37 -10.62
N GLN A 222 1.72 -1.71 -9.85
CA GLN A 222 3.09 -1.72 -10.37
C GLN A 222 3.25 -2.63 -11.59
N VAL A 223 2.48 -3.74 -11.65
CA VAL A 223 2.43 -4.58 -12.85
C VAL A 223 1.75 -3.85 -14.01
N LEU A 224 0.59 -3.25 -13.77
CA LEU A 224 -0.16 -2.50 -14.80
C LEU A 224 0.61 -1.28 -15.33
N ASP A 225 1.39 -0.63 -14.48
CA ASP A 225 2.24 0.52 -14.81
C ASP A 225 3.53 0.11 -15.53
N GLY A 226 3.75 -1.19 -15.78
CA GLY A 226 4.92 -1.69 -16.50
C GLY A 226 6.22 -1.62 -15.70
N CYS A 227 6.17 -1.53 -14.37
CA CYS A 227 7.37 -1.36 -13.54
C CYS A 227 8.37 -2.54 -13.62
N TYR A 228 7.93 -3.71 -14.08
CA TYR A 228 8.75 -4.92 -14.22
C TYR A 228 9.33 -5.11 -15.63
N ALA A 229 9.27 -4.06 -16.47
CA ALA A 229 9.91 -3.99 -17.77
C ALA A 229 10.75 -2.70 -17.89
N PRO A 230 11.67 -2.60 -18.86
CA PRO A 230 12.37 -1.35 -19.14
C PRO A 230 11.38 -0.20 -19.41
N PRO A 231 11.68 1.03 -18.95
CA PRO A 231 12.95 1.47 -18.38
C PRO A 231 13.08 1.29 -16.85
N ILE A 232 12.00 0.95 -16.13
CA ILE A 232 12.02 0.84 -14.66
C ILE A 232 12.75 -0.44 -14.24
N ASP A 233 12.33 -1.58 -14.79
CA ASP A 233 13.00 -2.88 -14.67
C ASP A 233 13.20 -3.34 -13.20
N PHE A 234 12.11 -3.31 -12.41
CA PHE A 234 12.08 -4.02 -11.13
C PHE A 234 12.13 -5.53 -11.36
N ALA A 235 12.69 -6.26 -10.38
CA ALA A 235 12.92 -7.68 -10.51
C ALA A 235 11.62 -8.51 -10.44
N VAL A 236 11.66 -9.67 -11.10
CA VAL A 236 10.72 -10.78 -10.93
C VAL A 236 11.52 -11.95 -10.38
N VAL A 237 11.07 -12.52 -9.27
CA VAL A 237 11.72 -13.68 -8.64
C VAL A 237 11.29 -14.92 -9.40
N SER A 238 12.21 -15.45 -10.20
CA SER A 238 11.94 -16.55 -11.13
C SER A 238 11.92 -17.92 -10.47
N GLU A 239 12.57 -18.07 -9.32
CA GLU A 239 12.78 -19.35 -8.66
C GLU A 239 11.55 -19.83 -7.88
N PRO A 240 11.23 -21.13 -7.93
CA PRO A 240 10.37 -21.76 -6.94
C PRO A 240 10.97 -21.61 -5.53
N HIS A 241 10.27 -20.89 -4.65
CA HIS A 241 10.70 -20.61 -3.29
C HIS A 241 9.50 -20.39 -2.36
N ALA A 242 9.68 -20.47 -1.05
CA ALA A 242 8.60 -20.21 -0.08
C ALA A 242 7.98 -18.82 -0.31
N ILE A 243 8.80 -17.80 -0.56
CA ILE A 243 8.35 -16.42 -0.85
C ILE A 243 7.70 -16.24 -2.23
N THR A 244 7.69 -17.27 -3.06
CA THR A 244 6.98 -17.33 -4.36
C THR A 244 5.89 -18.41 -4.37
N TRP A 245 5.46 -18.86 -3.18
CA TRP A 245 4.49 -19.96 -3.01
C TRP A 245 4.90 -21.26 -3.72
N GLY A 246 6.20 -21.48 -3.87
CA GLY A 246 6.79 -22.64 -4.55
C GLY A 246 6.66 -22.61 -6.07
N ARG A 247 6.37 -21.45 -6.67
CA ARG A 247 6.05 -21.36 -8.11
C ARG A 247 7.06 -20.59 -8.95
N GLY A 248 7.69 -19.55 -8.39
CA GLY A 248 8.47 -18.59 -9.18
C GLY A 248 7.59 -17.58 -9.94
N ASP A 249 8.23 -16.80 -10.79
CA ASP A 249 7.65 -15.70 -11.60
C ASP A 249 6.82 -14.68 -10.80
N VAL A 250 7.24 -14.38 -9.57
CA VAL A 250 6.54 -13.43 -8.69
C VAL A 250 7.22 -12.05 -8.76
N PRO A 251 6.47 -10.97 -9.03
CA PRO A 251 7.02 -9.62 -8.97
C PRO A 251 7.68 -9.37 -7.61
N VAL A 252 8.92 -8.87 -7.56
CA VAL A 252 9.72 -8.91 -6.32
C VAL A 252 9.03 -8.22 -5.15
N TYR A 253 8.33 -7.12 -5.40
CA TYR A 253 7.61 -6.43 -4.33
C TYR A 253 6.50 -7.31 -3.73
N ARG A 254 5.83 -8.15 -4.52
CA ARG A 254 4.75 -9.05 -4.05
C ARG A 254 5.25 -10.16 -3.11
N THR A 255 6.56 -10.44 -3.08
CA THR A 255 7.12 -11.44 -2.15
C THR A 255 6.90 -11.06 -0.67
N HIS A 256 6.70 -9.76 -0.36
CA HIS A 256 6.31 -9.34 1.00
C HIS A 256 5.00 -9.98 1.45
N VAL A 257 4.08 -10.27 0.54
CA VAL A 257 2.80 -10.90 0.89
C VAL A 257 3.04 -12.32 1.37
N ALA A 258 3.83 -13.11 0.63
CA ALA A 258 4.17 -14.47 1.04
C ALA A 258 4.86 -14.49 2.42
N VAL A 259 5.78 -13.56 2.68
CA VAL A 259 6.49 -13.53 3.96
C VAL A 259 5.62 -12.99 5.10
N MET A 260 5.07 -11.78 4.96
CA MET A 260 4.43 -11.05 6.05
C MET A 260 2.97 -11.44 6.30
N HIS A 261 2.29 -12.04 5.31
CA HIS A 261 0.89 -12.46 5.45
C HIS A 261 0.71 -13.98 5.53
N ASP A 262 1.68 -14.76 5.05
CA ASP A 262 1.61 -16.22 5.09
C ASP A 262 2.66 -16.83 6.03
N LEU A 263 3.94 -16.81 5.66
CA LEU A 263 4.99 -17.55 6.38
C LEU A 263 5.09 -17.12 7.85
N MET A 264 5.28 -15.83 8.11
CA MET A 264 5.50 -15.34 9.46
C MET A 264 4.23 -15.43 10.34
N PRO A 265 3.01 -15.08 9.87
CA PRO A 265 1.80 -15.37 10.64
C PRO A 265 1.59 -16.85 10.92
N MET A 266 1.79 -17.74 9.93
CA MET A 266 1.63 -19.18 10.14
C MET A 266 2.56 -19.70 11.23
N GLU A 267 3.80 -19.22 11.28
CA GLU A 267 4.76 -19.56 12.34
C GLU A 267 4.39 -19.00 13.72
N ARG A 268 3.81 -17.80 13.78
CA ARG A 268 3.52 -17.11 15.05
C ARG A 268 2.20 -17.51 15.69
N ILE A 269 1.17 -17.71 14.86
CA ILE A 269 -0.21 -17.89 15.30
C ILE A 269 -0.91 -19.09 14.65
N GLY A 270 -0.19 -19.89 13.86
CA GLY A 270 -0.71 -21.12 13.25
C GLY A 270 -1.62 -20.91 12.05
N THR A 271 -1.80 -19.67 11.58
CA THR A 271 -2.65 -19.34 10.42
C THR A 271 -2.14 -18.07 9.72
N ARG A 272 -2.60 -17.86 8.48
CA ARG A 272 -2.30 -16.67 7.67
C ARG A 272 -3.03 -15.44 8.26
N TRP A 273 -2.46 -14.24 8.11
CA TRP A 273 -3.11 -13.02 8.63
C TRP A 273 -2.80 -11.74 7.83
N PRO A 274 -3.85 -11.01 7.41
CA PRO A 274 -5.06 -11.62 6.89
C PRO A 274 -4.73 -12.64 5.78
N GLU A 275 -5.67 -13.50 5.43
CA GLU A 275 -5.47 -14.41 4.30
C GLU A 275 -5.51 -13.60 2.99
N ILE A 276 -4.36 -13.36 2.37
CA ILE A 276 -4.26 -12.60 1.11
C ILE A 276 -4.05 -13.53 -0.09
N THR A 277 -4.90 -13.47 -1.10
CA THR A 277 -4.68 -14.21 -2.35
C THR A 277 -4.34 -13.23 -3.47
N CYS A 278 -3.11 -13.29 -3.96
CA CYS A 278 -2.67 -12.47 -5.09
C CYS A 278 -2.85 -13.19 -6.44
N PRO A 279 -2.91 -12.44 -7.55
CA PRO A 279 -2.76 -12.99 -8.89
C PRO A 279 -1.48 -13.81 -9.04
N GLN A 280 -1.52 -14.79 -9.93
CA GLN A 280 -0.33 -15.57 -10.28
C GLN A 280 0.54 -14.82 -11.29
N GLY A 281 1.85 -15.08 -11.25
CA GLY A 281 2.78 -14.49 -12.20
C GLY A 281 2.85 -12.95 -12.12
N VAL A 282 3.31 -12.35 -13.22
CA VAL A 282 3.36 -10.89 -13.40
C VAL A 282 2.00 -10.38 -13.91
N GLN A 283 0.94 -10.62 -13.15
CA GLN A 283 -0.43 -10.16 -13.45
C GLN A 283 -0.89 -9.10 -12.45
N GLY A 284 -1.51 -8.03 -12.96
CA GLY A 284 -2.06 -6.93 -12.18
C GLY A 284 -3.54 -7.11 -11.78
N GLY A 285 -4.04 -8.34 -11.82
CA GLY A 285 -5.45 -8.66 -11.63
C GLY A 285 -5.94 -8.59 -10.19
N GLU A 286 -7.13 -9.15 -9.97
CA GLU A 286 -7.84 -9.17 -8.69
C GLU A 286 -7.03 -9.85 -7.57
N CYS A 287 -7.00 -9.24 -6.40
CA CYS A 287 -6.53 -9.89 -5.17
C CYS A 287 -7.59 -9.81 -4.07
N THR A 288 -7.56 -10.78 -3.16
CA THR A 288 -8.52 -10.84 -2.04
C THR A 288 -7.81 -10.76 -0.70
N VAL A 289 -8.47 -10.14 0.28
CA VAL A 289 -8.08 -10.09 1.69
C VAL A 289 -9.24 -10.66 2.49
N VAL A 290 -9.03 -11.81 3.12
CA VAL A 290 -10.05 -12.49 3.92
C VAL A 290 -9.78 -12.29 5.41
N LEU A 291 -10.80 -11.78 6.10
CA LEU A 291 -10.81 -11.52 7.54
C LEU A 291 -11.82 -12.45 8.20
N ARG A 292 -11.35 -13.57 8.78
CA ARG A 292 -12.18 -14.54 9.50
C ARG A 292 -12.88 -13.90 10.72
N LYS A 293 -14.10 -14.32 11.02
CA LYS A 293 -14.92 -13.84 12.14
C LYS A 293 -14.52 -14.44 13.48
#